data_AF-A0A8X7CLC9-F1
#
_entry.id   AF-A0A8X7CLC9-F1
#
_cell.length_a   1.000
_cell.length_b   1.000
_cell.length_c   1.000
_cell.angle_alpha   90.00
_cell.angle_beta   90.00
_cell.angle_gamma   90.00
#
_symmetry.space_group_name_H-M   'P 1'
#
loop_
_entity.id
_entity.type
_entity.pdbx_description
1 polymer ?
#
loop_
_entity_poly.entity_id
_entity_poly.type
_entity_poly.pdbx_seq_one_letter_code
_entity_poly.pdbx_strand_id
1 'polypeptide(L)'
;MIEKWEFRVEESFIDFIETKNKIAEGISDMIVSKLTADELDIVNCRGQAYDNTAMMAGCHTGVQQQIKDINPNAEFVLCSNHSLNLICAHAPSVEVNSGTFFGTLEHCYSFFFLRQRADRKFFLNPQVNV
;
A
#
# COMPACT_ATOMS: atom_id res chain seq x y z
N MET A 1 26.79 -19.41 30.51
CA MET A 1 27.50 -19.07 29.26
C MET A 1 26.43 -18.72 28.24
N ILE A 2 26.45 -17.51 27.69
CA ILE A 2 25.47 -17.10 26.67
C ILE A 2 26.10 -17.48 25.33
N GLU A 3 25.50 -18.43 24.63
CA GLU A 3 25.91 -18.80 23.28
C GLU A 3 25.73 -17.58 22.36
N LYS A 4 26.80 -17.19 21.68
CA LYS A 4 26.74 -16.15 20.65
C LYS A 4 26.19 -16.77 19.38
N TRP A 5 24.94 -16.44 19.07
CA TRP A 5 24.33 -16.77 17.79
C TRP A 5 24.74 -15.71 16.77
N GLU A 6 25.36 -16.14 15.68
CA GLU A 6 25.61 -15.30 14.52
C GLU A 6 24.35 -15.39 13.63
N PHE A 7 23.66 -14.26 13.45
CA PHE A 7 22.47 -14.18 12.62
C PHE A 7 22.74 -13.32 11.39
N ARG A 8 22.16 -13.72 10.26
CA ARG A 8 22.14 -12.96 9.03
C ARG A 8 20.70 -12.55 8.75
N VAL A 9 20.48 -11.25 8.52
CA VAL A 9 19.19 -10.73 8.10
C VAL A 9 19.16 -10.71 6.58
N GLU A 10 18.14 -11.32 6.00
CA GLU A 10 17.92 -11.36 4.55
C GLU A 10 16.48 -10.94 4.24
N GLU A 11 16.31 -10.23 3.13
CA GLU A 11 15.01 -9.90 2.57
C GLU A 11 14.87 -10.68 1.27
N SER A 12 13.78 -11.44 1.15
CA SER A 12 13.48 -12.22 -0.05
C SER A 12 12.05 -11.97 -0.49
N PHE A 13 11.89 -11.71 -1.78
CA PHE A 13 10.59 -11.52 -2.39
C PHE A 13 9.89 -12.88 -2.57
N ILE A 14 8.63 -12.96 -2.16
CA ILE A 14 7.82 -14.19 -2.26
C ILE A 14 7.10 -14.23 -3.60
N ASP A 15 6.13 -13.34 -3.82
CA ASP A 15 5.31 -13.38 -5.04
C ASP A 15 4.46 -12.11 -5.27
N PHE A 16 3.93 -11.98 -6.48
CA PHE A 16 2.81 -11.10 -6.80
C PHE A 16 1.53 -11.91 -6.92
N ILE A 17 0.61 -11.72 -5.97
CA ILE A 17 -0.66 -12.44 -5.94
C ILE A 17 -1.75 -11.56 -6.56
N GLU A 18 -2.40 -12.05 -7.62
CA GLU A 18 -3.56 -11.38 -8.20
C GLU A 18 -4.77 -11.55 -7.28
N THR A 19 -5.28 -10.42 -6.77
CA THR A 19 -6.47 -10.38 -5.91
C THR A 19 -7.75 -10.53 -6.72
N LYS A 20 -8.52 -11.59 -6.46
CA LYS A 20 -9.87 -11.77 -7.01
C LYS A 20 -10.93 -10.95 -6.30
N ASN A 21 -10.77 -10.72 -4.99
CA ASN A 21 -11.71 -9.98 -4.14
C ASN A 21 -10.95 -8.98 -3.23
N LYS A 22 -11.43 -7.73 -3.15
CA LYS A 22 -10.77 -6.65 -2.37
C LYS A 22 -11.28 -6.53 -0.93
N ILE A 23 -11.65 -7.66 -0.31
CA ILE A 23 -12.09 -7.71 1.09
C ILE A 23 -10.97 -8.32 1.94
N ALA A 24 -10.91 -7.91 3.21
CA ALA A 24 -9.85 -8.33 4.12
C ALA A 24 -9.75 -9.85 4.25
N GLU A 25 -10.89 -10.54 4.41
CA GLU A 25 -10.96 -12.01 4.47
C GLU A 25 -10.27 -12.69 3.28
N GLY A 26 -10.64 -12.29 2.06
CA GLY A 26 -10.03 -12.85 0.85
C GLY A 26 -8.53 -12.59 0.77
N ILE A 27 -8.05 -11.43 1.25
CA ILE A 27 -6.61 -11.12 1.25
C ILE A 27 -5.87 -11.95 2.29
N SER A 28 -6.40 -12.09 3.51
CA SER A 28 -5.82 -12.94 4.55
C SER A 28 -5.72 -14.39 4.08
N ASP A 29 -6.80 -14.92 3.49
CA ASP A 29 -6.83 -16.29 2.95
C ASP A 29 -5.78 -16.49 1.85
N MET A 30 -5.63 -15.51 0.96
CA MET A 30 -4.61 -15.55 -0.10
C MET A 30 -3.20 -15.55 0.48
N ILE A 31 -2.93 -14.75 1.52
CA ILE A 31 -1.63 -14.71 2.21
C ILE A 31 -1.35 -16.09 2.84
N VAL A 32 -2.28 -16.62 3.64
CA VAL A 32 -2.10 -17.90 4.34
C VAL A 32 -1.93 -19.05 3.36
N SER A 33 -2.74 -19.07 2.30
CA SER A 33 -2.67 -20.11 1.26
C SER A 33 -1.33 -20.06 0.51
N LYS A 34 -0.81 -18.86 0.21
CA LYS A 34 0.47 -18.72 -0.46
C LYS A 34 1.64 -19.15 0.44
N LEU A 35 1.66 -18.70 1.69
CA LEU A 35 2.67 -19.13 2.66
C LEU A 35 2.67 -20.66 2.82
N THR A 36 1.48 -21.27 2.93
CA THR A 36 1.34 -22.73 3.01
C THR A 36 1.86 -23.44 1.75
N ALA A 37 1.55 -22.91 0.56
CA ALA A 37 2.00 -23.48 -0.71
C ALA A 37 3.52 -23.41 -0.90
N ASP A 38 4.16 -22.39 -0.32
CA ASP A 38 5.61 -22.21 -0.34
C ASP A 38 6.32 -22.87 0.87
N GLU A 39 5.59 -23.68 1.63
CA GLU A 39 6.08 -24.37 2.84
C GLU A 39 6.60 -23.42 3.94
N LEU A 40 6.10 -22.18 3.95
CA LEU A 40 6.38 -21.17 4.97
C LEU A 40 5.30 -21.22 6.07
N ASP A 41 5.65 -21.80 7.22
CA ASP A 41 4.73 -21.87 8.35
C ASP A 41 4.50 -20.48 8.98
N ILE A 42 3.25 -20.02 8.96
CA ILE A 42 2.82 -18.75 9.55
C ILE A 42 3.10 -18.65 11.05
N VAL A 43 3.23 -19.77 11.77
CA VAL A 43 3.58 -19.80 13.20
C VAL A 43 4.98 -19.23 13.44
N ASN A 44 5.85 -19.27 12.43
CA ASN A 44 7.19 -18.67 12.48
C ASN A 44 7.17 -17.16 12.21
N CYS A 45 6.08 -16.61 11.70
CA CYS A 45 5.92 -15.17 11.52
C CYS A 45 5.95 -14.45 12.88
N ARG A 46 6.72 -13.36 12.96
CA ARG A 46 6.82 -12.51 14.17
C ARG A 46 6.42 -11.07 13.92
N GLY A 47 6.28 -10.68 12.65
CA GLY A 47 5.93 -9.33 12.27
C GLY A 47 5.17 -9.30 10.96
N GLN A 48 4.21 -8.40 10.89
CA GLN A 48 3.41 -8.11 9.70
C GLN A 48 3.29 -6.60 9.54
N ALA A 49 3.38 -6.11 8.30
CA ALA A 49 3.28 -4.69 8.02
C ALA A 49 2.46 -4.42 6.76
N TYR A 50 1.52 -3.49 6.85
CA TYR A 50 0.60 -3.15 5.76
C TYR A 50 0.36 -1.63 5.67
N ASP A 51 -0.30 -1.20 4.60
CA ASP A 51 -0.78 0.18 4.50
C ASP A 51 -1.85 0.49 5.57
N ASN A 52 -2.11 1.78 5.81
CA ASN A 52 -3.05 2.21 6.85
C ASN A 52 -4.51 2.18 6.39
N THR A 53 -4.82 1.44 5.31
CA THR A 53 -6.20 1.35 4.85
C THR A 53 -7.02 0.56 5.87
N ALA A 54 -8.30 0.91 6.04
CA ALA A 54 -9.16 0.22 7.01
C ALA A 54 -9.26 -1.30 6.74
N MET A 55 -9.12 -1.70 5.47
CA MET A 55 -9.13 -3.10 5.06
C MET A 55 -7.86 -3.86 5.48
N MET A 56 -6.70 -3.22 5.49
CA MET A 56 -5.45 -3.86 5.91
C MET A 56 -5.19 -3.71 7.41
N ALA A 57 -5.32 -2.48 7.93
CA ALA A 57 -4.97 -2.10 9.30
C ALA A 57 -6.16 -2.09 10.28
N GLY A 58 -7.35 -2.51 9.85
CA GLY A 58 -8.54 -2.54 10.70
C GLY A 58 -8.34 -3.42 11.94
N CYS A 59 -8.72 -2.91 13.11
CA CYS A 59 -8.56 -3.60 14.41
C CYS A 59 -9.55 -4.74 14.66
N HIS A 60 -10.62 -4.85 13.87
CA HIS A 60 -11.66 -5.86 14.07
C HIS A 60 -11.77 -6.83 12.91
N THR A 61 -11.74 -6.30 11.68
CA THR A 61 -11.98 -7.09 10.47
C THR A 61 -10.86 -6.95 9.44
N GLY A 62 -9.83 -6.15 9.73
CA GLY A 62 -8.71 -5.94 8.82
C GLY A 62 -7.81 -7.16 8.71
N VAL A 63 -7.01 -7.21 7.65
CA VAL A 63 -6.04 -8.29 7.42
C VAL A 63 -5.13 -8.48 8.63
N GLN A 64 -4.66 -7.38 9.24
CA GLN A 64 -3.77 -7.46 10.39
C GLN A 64 -4.39 -8.23 11.57
N GLN A 65 -5.69 -8.03 11.81
CA GLN A 65 -6.39 -8.69 12.91
C GLN A 65 -6.55 -10.17 12.61
N GLN A 66 -6.96 -10.52 11.39
CA GLN A 66 -7.18 -11.91 11.00
C GLN A 66 -5.88 -12.73 11.03
N ILE A 67 -4.76 -12.16 10.57
CA ILE A 67 -3.45 -12.81 10.70
C ILE A 67 -3.05 -12.95 12.17
N LYS A 68 -3.37 -11.98 13.02
CA LYS A 68 -3.10 -12.04 14.47
C LYS A 68 -3.97 -13.08 15.18
N ASP A 69 -5.19 -13.33 14.70
CA ASP A 69 -6.05 -14.39 15.21
C ASP A 69 -5.48 -15.79 14.90
N ILE A 70 -4.77 -15.94 13.77
CA ILE A 70 -4.07 -17.18 13.39
C ILE A 70 -2.74 -17.32 14.17
N ASN A 71 -1.96 -16.25 14.23
CA ASN A 71 -0.71 -16.21 14.99
C ASN A 71 -0.65 -14.94 15.86
N PRO A 72 -0.97 -15.07 17.16
CA PRO A 72 -0.94 -13.94 18.11
C PRO A 72 0.43 -13.26 18.26
N ASN A 73 1.52 -13.93 17.86
CA ASN A 73 2.87 -13.41 17.95
C ASN A 73 3.30 -12.63 16.69
N ALA A 74 2.48 -12.57 15.64
CA ALA A 74 2.75 -11.78 14.45
C ALA A 74 2.38 -10.32 14.72
N GLU A 75 3.32 -9.55 15.27
CA GLU A 75 3.05 -8.17 15.65
C GLU A 75 2.86 -7.26 14.44
N PHE A 76 1.85 -6.38 14.52
CA PHE A 76 1.48 -5.51 13.43
C PHE A 76 2.16 -4.15 13.52
N VAL A 77 2.72 -3.70 12.39
CA VAL A 77 3.33 -2.38 12.22
C VAL A 77 2.71 -1.66 11.02
N LEU A 78 2.29 -0.41 11.24
CA LEU A 78 1.78 0.45 10.18
C LEU A 78 2.90 0.85 9.21
N CYS A 79 2.55 1.01 7.93
CA CYS A 79 3.50 1.49 6.94
C CYS A 79 3.88 2.96 7.21
N SER A 80 5.13 3.18 7.61
CA SER A 80 5.70 4.52 7.84
C SER A 80 5.66 5.38 6.58
N ASN A 81 5.87 4.81 5.39
CA ASN A 81 5.79 5.54 4.14
C ASN A 81 4.38 6.06 3.85
N HIS A 82 3.35 5.24 4.11
CA HIS A 82 1.97 5.68 3.94
C HIS A 82 1.61 6.78 4.94
N SER A 83 2.03 6.61 6.20
CA SER A 83 1.85 7.63 7.25
C SER A 83 2.52 8.95 6.88
N LEU A 84 3.76 8.91 6.36
CA LEU A 84 4.49 10.09 5.90
C LEU A 84 3.79 10.75 4.71
N ASN A 85 3.31 9.96 3.75
CA ASN A 85 2.59 10.49 2.60
C ASN A 85 1.30 11.22 3.03
N LEU A 86 0.56 10.68 4.00
CA LEU A 86 -0.61 11.35 4.57
C LEU A 86 -0.24 12.66 5.27
N ILE A 87 0.85 12.68 6.05
CA ILE A 87 1.33 13.92 6.69
C ILE A 87 1.65 14.96 5.62
N CYS A 88 2.40 14.59 4.58
CA CYS A 88 2.73 15.50 3.49
C CYS A 88 1.50 16.01 2.73
N ALA A 89 0.47 15.18 2.57
CA ALA A 89 -0.78 15.58 1.92
C ALA A 89 -1.62 16.54 2.78
N HIS A 90 -1.63 16.36 4.10
CA HIS A 90 -2.45 17.16 5.01
C HIS A 90 -1.75 18.37 5.60
N ALA A 91 -0.42 18.37 5.73
CA ALA A 91 0.32 19.48 6.30
C ALA A 91 0.03 20.83 5.61
N PRO A 92 -0.09 20.91 4.27
CA PRO A 92 -0.43 22.15 3.59
C PRO A 92 -1.81 22.72 3.93
N SER A 93 -2.78 21.87 4.30
CA SER A 93 -4.14 22.32 4.58
C SER A 93 -4.29 22.92 5.99
N VAL A 94 -3.27 22.79 6.84
CA VAL A 94 -3.28 23.34 8.20
C VAL A 94 -3.02 24.86 8.19
N GLU A 95 -2.39 25.38 7.14
CA GLU A 95 -1.94 26.77 7.06
C GLU A 95 -2.35 27.41 5.73
N VAL A 96 -2.91 28.62 5.79
CA VAL A 96 -3.57 29.27 4.63
C VAL A 96 -2.57 29.61 3.53
N ASN A 97 -1.36 30.06 3.86
CA ASN A 97 -0.37 30.40 2.83
C ASN A 97 0.14 29.16 2.10
N SER A 98 0.37 28.07 2.82
CA SER A 98 0.73 26.76 2.27
C SER A 98 -0.37 26.23 1.36
N GLY A 99 -1.62 26.22 1.83
CA GLY A 99 -2.77 25.84 1.01
C GLY A 99 -2.89 26.67 -0.27
N THR A 100 -2.68 27.99 -0.17
CA THR A 100 -2.69 28.91 -1.34
C THR A 100 -1.54 28.62 -2.31
N PHE A 101 -0.33 28.37 -1.79
CA PHE A 101 0.85 28.05 -2.58
C PHE A 101 0.65 26.75 -3.37
N PHE A 102 0.27 25.66 -2.69
CA PHE A 102 0.06 24.37 -3.33
C PHE A 102 -1.15 24.38 -4.28
N GLY A 103 -2.23 25.10 -3.94
CA GLY A 103 -3.36 25.30 -4.86
C GLY A 103 -2.98 26.11 -6.12
N THR A 104 -2.09 27.09 -5.99
CA THR A 104 -1.55 27.83 -7.16
C THR A 104 -0.73 26.91 -8.06
N LEU A 105 0.15 26.08 -7.48
CA LEU A 105 0.92 25.09 -8.23
C LEU A 105 0.02 24.08 -8.94
N GLU A 106 -1.04 23.61 -8.28
CA GLU A 106 -2.03 22.70 -8.87
C GLU A 106 -2.75 23.33 -10.06
N HIS A 107 -3.13 24.62 -9.97
CA HIS A 107 -3.72 25.35 -11.09
C HIS A 107 -2.75 25.50 -12.26
N CYS A 108 -1.48 25.84 -12.00
CA CYS A 108 -0.46 25.91 -13.05
C CYS A 108 -0.27 24.54 -13.72
N TYR A 109 -0.12 23.48 -12.93
CA TYR A 109 0.00 22.12 -13.46
C TYR A 109 -1.21 21.75 -14.32
N SER A 110 -2.42 21.97 -13.83
CA SER A 110 -3.65 21.67 -14.57
C SER A 110 -3.74 22.46 -15.88
N PHE A 111 -3.37 23.75 -15.86
CA PHE A 111 -3.37 24.59 -17.04
C PHE A 111 -2.39 24.11 -18.12
N PHE A 112 -1.13 23.79 -17.75
CA PHE A 112 -0.10 23.43 -18.71
C PHE A 112 -0.12 21.95 -19.12
N PHE A 113 -0.49 21.05 -18.21
CA PHE A 113 -0.33 19.60 -18.41
C PHE A 113 -1.62 18.89 -18.80
N LEU A 114 -2.78 19.31 -18.27
CA LEU A 114 -4.06 18.67 -18.59
C LEU A 114 -4.67 19.20 -19.90
N ARG A 115 -4.44 20.48 -20.27
CA ARG A 115 -4.84 20.98 -21.60
C ARG A 115 -4.13 20.29 -22.77
N GLN A 116 -2.84 19.97 -22.62
CA GLN A 116 -2.10 19.20 -23.64
C GLN A 116 -2.66 17.78 -23.88
N ARG A 117 -3.47 17.22 -22.97
CA ARG A 117 -4.16 15.94 -23.18
C ARG A 117 -5.49 16.08 -23.93
N ALA A 118 -6.21 17.19 -23.77
CA ALA A 118 -7.43 17.46 -24.53
C ALA A 118 -7.10 17.63 -26.03
N ASP A 119 -6.02 18.34 -26.35
CA ASP A 119 -5.57 18.52 -27.73
C ASP A 119 -4.96 17.24 -28.33
N ARG A 120 -4.33 16.37 -27.52
CA ARG A 120 -3.81 15.08 -28.02
C ARG A 120 -4.88 14.06 -28.41
N LYS A 121 -6.11 14.15 -27.88
CA LYS A 121 -7.24 13.34 -28.40
C LYS A 121 -7.65 13.75 -29.82
N PHE A 122 -7.39 15.00 -30.22
CA PHE A 122 -7.64 15.48 -31.58
C PHE A 122 -6.62 14.95 -32.61
N PHE A 123 -5.38 14.64 -32.18
CA PHE A 123 -4.31 14.20 -33.09
C PHE A 123 -4.18 12.68 -33.26
N LEU A 124 -4.84 11.86 -32.42
CA LEU A 124 -4.76 10.39 -32.49
C LEU A 124 -5.98 9.71 -33.15
N ASN A 125 -6.84 10.47 -33.83
CA ASN A 125 -7.95 9.91 -34.58
C ASN A 125 -8.03 10.50 -36.00
N PRO A 126 -7.08 10.17 -36.90
CA PRO A 126 -7.34 10.34 -38.32
C PRO A 126 -8.39 9.30 -38.70
N GLN A 127 -9.58 9.81 -39.01
CA GLN A 127 -10.74 9.09 -39.54
C GLN A 127 -10.33 7.94 -40.45
N VAL A 128 -10.52 6.69 -40.00
CA VAL A 128 -10.84 5.59 -40.92
C VAL A 128 -12.34 5.71 -41.16
N ASN A 129 -12.71 6.21 -42.33
CA ASN A 129 -14.02 5.97 -42.92
C ASN A 129 -13.81 5.76 -44.43
N VAL A 130 -14.40 4.66 -44.88
CA VAL A 130 -14.69 4.19 -46.26
C VAL A 130 -14.70 5.28 -47.31
#